data_AF-E0VUC6-F1
#
_entry.id   AF-E0VUC6-F1
#
_cell.length_a   1.000
_cell.length_b   1.000
_cell.length_c   1.000
_cell.angle_alpha   90.00
_cell.angle_beta   90.00
_cell.angle_gamma   90.00
#
_symmetry.space_group_name_H-M   'P 1'
#
loop_
_entity.id
_entity.type
_entity.pdbx_description
1 polymer ?
#
loop_
_entity_poly.entity_id
_entity_poly.type
_entity_poly.pdbx_seq_one_letter_code
_entity_poly.pdbx_strand_id
1 'polypeptide(L)'
;MPKRKKHKLGGIKETPFQHTFVMKLFDRSVDLAQFEENTPLYPICRAWMANNPRSFVNSRLNKDSCKKIKKEDKREISKKFKLEDLLLKEVYGLPAPLPSDNSTVPLPTFPKKEFELPSENEKNQPTKEVLLANHITHWTEVKKKKKAEAFKREQRYAPSKKLLRRIFHGAQ
;
A
#
# COMPACT_ATOMS: atom_id res chain seq x y z
N MET A 1 -34.95 -32.63 -18.65
CA MET A 1 -34.07 -32.71 -17.46
C MET A 1 -32.61 -32.65 -17.89
N PRO A 2 -31.88 -31.52 -17.74
CA PRO A 2 -30.48 -31.47 -18.16
C PRO A 2 -29.57 -32.04 -17.07
N LYS A 3 -28.78 -33.05 -17.44
CA LYS A 3 -27.81 -33.73 -16.57
C LYS A 3 -26.57 -32.84 -16.36
N ARG A 4 -26.30 -32.46 -15.10
CA ARG A 4 -25.09 -31.73 -14.70
C ARG A 4 -23.85 -32.61 -14.91
N LYS A 5 -22.95 -32.19 -15.82
CA LYS A 5 -21.61 -32.75 -15.99
C LYS A 5 -20.75 -32.39 -14.77
N LYS A 6 -20.28 -33.38 -14.02
CA LYS A 6 -19.30 -33.19 -12.93
C LYS A 6 -17.93 -32.91 -13.55
N HIS A 7 -17.37 -31.73 -13.28
CA HIS A 7 -15.96 -31.45 -13.55
C HIS A 7 -15.11 -32.32 -12.62
N LYS A 8 -14.28 -33.16 -13.21
CA LYS A 8 -13.27 -33.99 -12.55
C LYS A 8 -12.19 -33.04 -12.02
N LEU A 9 -12.16 -32.80 -10.70
CA LEU A 9 -11.04 -32.10 -10.07
C LEU A 9 -9.77 -32.93 -10.26
N GLY A 10 -8.74 -32.30 -10.80
CA GLY A 10 -7.47 -32.91 -11.12
C GLY A 10 -6.71 -33.36 -9.87
N GLY A 11 -6.03 -34.50 -10.03
CA GLY A 11 -4.76 -34.84 -9.37
C GLY A 11 -4.73 -34.74 -7.85
N ILE A 12 -5.21 -35.78 -7.17
CA ILE A 12 -4.76 -36.08 -5.80
C ILE A 12 -3.28 -36.45 -5.92
N LYS A 13 -2.40 -35.51 -5.60
CA LYS A 13 -1.01 -35.85 -5.29
C LYS A 13 -1.04 -36.53 -3.93
N GLU A 14 -0.71 -37.82 -3.92
CA GLU A 14 -0.45 -38.59 -2.70
C GLU A 14 0.61 -37.83 -1.88
N THR A 15 0.18 -37.07 -0.88
CA THR A 15 1.08 -36.46 0.11
C THR A 15 1.40 -37.53 1.15
N PRO A 16 2.69 -37.74 1.52
CA PRO A 16 3.04 -38.66 2.60
C PRO A 16 2.27 -38.26 3.88
N PHE A 17 1.87 -39.24 4.69
CA PHE A 17 1.11 -39.09 5.94
C PHE A 17 1.54 -37.83 6.72
N GLN A 18 0.79 -36.73 6.56
CA GLN A 18 1.09 -35.47 7.23
C GLN A 18 0.44 -35.53 8.61
N HIS A 19 1.25 -35.56 9.66
CA HIS A 19 0.76 -35.35 11.02
C HIS A 19 0.12 -33.97 11.08
N THR A 20 -1.17 -33.88 11.40
CA THR A 20 -1.87 -32.59 11.51
C THR A 20 -1.54 -31.92 12.84
N PHE A 21 -0.98 -30.71 12.79
CA PHE A 21 -0.64 -29.94 14.00
C PHE A 21 -1.45 -28.66 14.03
N VAL A 22 -2.69 -28.75 14.51
CA VAL A 22 -3.60 -27.60 14.51
C VAL A 22 -3.47 -26.79 15.80
N MET A 23 -2.99 -25.55 15.68
CA MET A 23 -3.02 -24.57 16.77
C MET A 23 -4.29 -23.73 16.69
N LYS A 24 -5.01 -23.61 17.81
CA LYS A 24 -6.22 -22.79 17.91
C LYS A 24 -5.97 -21.58 18.80
N LEU A 25 -6.26 -20.39 18.29
CA LEU A 25 -6.20 -19.14 19.03
C LEU A 25 -7.50 -18.36 18.77
N PHE A 26 -8.32 -18.21 19.81
CA PHE A 26 -9.71 -17.71 19.70
C PHE A 26 -10.58 -18.54 18.74
N ASP A 27 -11.45 -17.88 17.95
CA ASP A 27 -12.31 -18.45 16.90
C ASP A 27 -11.54 -18.80 15.60
N ARG A 28 -10.20 -18.87 15.65
CA ARG A 28 -9.36 -19.13 14.49
C ARG A 28 -8.39 -20.28 14.75
N SER A 29 -8.09 -21.04 13.70
CA SER A 29 -7.13 -22.14 13.72
C SER A 29 -6.08 -21.98 12.62
N VAL A 30 -4.89 -22.50 12.84
CA VAL A 30 -3.87 -22.68 11.82
C VAL A 30 -3.34 -24.09 11.93
N ASP A 31 -3.30 -24.77 10.80
CA ASP A 31 -2.55 -26.01 10.67
C ASP A 31 -1.08 -25.68 10.47
N LEU A 32 -0.24 -26.13 11.39
CA LEU A 32 1.21 -25.95 11.35
C LEU A 32 1.89 -27.00 10.46
N ALA A 33 1.23 -28.13 10.20
CA ALA A 33 1.77 -29.21 9.37
C ALA A 33 2.01 -28.80 7.91
N GLN A 34 1.35 -27.72 7.48
CA GLN A 34 1.55 -27.13 6.15
C GLN A 34 2.83 -26.29 6.03
N PHE A 35 3.57 -26.08 7.12
CA PHE A 35 4.80 -25.29 7.16
C PHE A 35 6.00 -26.16 7.53
N GLU A 36 7.14 -25.88 6.93
CA GLU A 36 8.42 -26.47 7.34
C GLU A 36 8.86 -25.88 8.69
N GLU A 37 9.65 -26.63 9.47
CA GLU A 37 10.17 -26.18 10.78
C GLU A 37 10.97 -24.87 10.71
N ASN A 38 11.62 -24.62 9.57
CA ASN A 38 12.40 -23.40 9.30
C ASN A 38 11.56 -22.26 8.72
N THR A 39 10.23 -22.39 8.66
CA THR A 39 9.37 -21.33 8.14
C THR A 39 9.38 -20.14 9.10
N PRO A 40 9.68 -18.92 8.63
CA PRO A 40 9.61 -17.75 9.49
C PRO A 40 8.18 -17.52 9.99
N LEU A 41 8.04 -16.83 11.12
CA LEU A 41 6.75 -16.62 11.78
C LEU A 41 5.72 -15.88 10.90
N TYR A 42 6.16 -15.02 9.98
CA TYR A 42 5.28 -14.17 9.19
C TYR A 42 4.30 -14.96 8.28
N PRO A 43 4.74 -15.92 7.44
CA PRO A 43 3.85 -16.83 6.70
C PRO A 43 2.78 -17.51 7.56
N ILE A 44 3.17 -17.95 8.76
CA ILE A 44 2.27 -18.63 9.72
C ILE A 44 1.21 -17.65 10.21
N CYS A 45 1.62 -16.45 10.65
CA CYS A 45 0.70 -15.37 11.06
C CYS A 45 -0.23 -14.94 9.92
N ARG A 46 0.27 -14.90 8.68
CA ARG A 46 -0.54 -14.55 7.51
C ARG A 46 -1.63 -15.57 7.24
N ALA A 47 -1.30 -16.86 7.33
CA ALA A 47 -2.29 -17.93 7.20
C ALA A 47 -3.36 -17.86 8.31
N TRP A 48 -2.94 -17.53 9.55
CA TRP A 48 -3.87 -17.29 10.66
C TRP A 48 -4.86 -16.15 10.39
N MET A 49 -4.35 -15.01 9.90
CA MET A 49 -5.19 -13.87 9.55
C MET A 49 -6.17 -14.18 8.40
N ALA A 50 -5.76 -15.03 7.45
CA ALA A 50 -6.60 -15.46 6.34
C ALA A 50 -7.72 -16.41 6.78
N ASN A 51 -7.48 -17.26 7.78
CA ASN A 51 -8.50 -18.12 8.38
C ASN A 51 -9.41 -17.34 9.34
N ASN A 52 -10.11 -16.34 8.81
CA ASN A 52 -11.05 -15.53 9.57
C ASN A 52 -12.48 -15.83 9.11
N PRO A 53 -13.26 -16.65 9.86
CA PRO A 53 -14.63 -16.99 9.49
C PRO A 53 -15.55 -15.77 9.42
N ARG A 54 -15.20 -14.66 10.08
CA ARG A 54 -15.94 -13.38 10.02
C ARG A 54 -15.59 -12.53 8.77
N SER A 55 -14.60 -12.92 7.97
CA SER A 55 -14.12 -12.13 6.81
C SER A 55 -15.01 -12.24 5.58
N PHE A 56 -15.85 -13.28 5.47
CA PHE A 56 -16.76 -13.49 4.33
C PHE A 56 -17.70 -12.29 4.06
N VAL A 57 -17.98 -11.47 5.07
CA VAL A 57 -18.80 -10.25 4.96
C VAL A 57 -18.07 -9.13 4.22
N ASN A 58 -16.73 -9.04 4.37
CA ASN A 58 -15.92 -7.94 3.82
C ASN A 58 -15.30 -8.25 2.44
N SER A 59 -15.19 -9.53 2.08
CA SER A 59 -14.57 -9.95 0.80
C SER A 59 -15.47 -9.68 -0.41
N ARG A 60 -16.80 -9.75 -0.28
CA ARG A 60 -17.72 -9.46 -1.39
C ARG A 60 -17.71 -7.99 -1.81
N LEU A 61 -17.41 -7.08 -0.89
CA LEU A 61 -17.33 -5.64 -1.20
C LEU A 61 -16.00 -5.24 -1.85
N ASN A 62 -14.96 -6.08 -1.75
CA ASN A 62 -13.62 -5.76 -2.27
C ASN A 62 -13.23 -6.51 -3.55
N LYS A 63 -14.08 -7.41 -4.06
CA LYS A 63 -13.77 -8.18 -5.28
C LYS A 63 -14.11 -7.42 -6.56
N ASP A 64 -14.97 -6.41 -6.48
CA ASP A 64 -15.40 -5.61 -7.63
C ASP A 64 -14.46 -4.42 -7.95
N SER A 65 -13.53 -4.08 -7.04
CA SER A 65 -12.61 -2.96 -7.21
C SER A 65 -11.33 -3.29 -8.00
N CYS A 66 -11.17 -4.52 -8.51
CA CYS A 66 -10.03 -4.91 -9.34
C CYS A 66 -10.45 -5.57 -10.66
N LYS A 67 -11.26 -4.88 -11.48
CA LYS A 67 -11.32 -5.18 -12.91
C LYS A 67 -10.01 -4.72 -13.55
N LYS A 68 -9.18 -5.69 -13.97
CA LYS A 68 -7.99 -5.45 -14.82
C LYS A 68 -8.41 -4.73 -16.10
N ILE A 69 -8.15 -3.42 -16.17
CA ILE A 69 -8.25 -2.64 -17.41
C ILE A 69 -7.18 -3.16 -18.36
N LYS A 70 -7.59 -3.65 -19.54
CA LYS A 70 -6.70 -4.12 -20.62
C LYS A 70 -5.76 -2.98 -21.05
N LYS A 71 -4.50 -3.30 -21.32
CA LYS A 71 -3.41 -2.33 -21.54
C LYS A 71 -3.44 -1.64 -22.92
N GLU A 72 -4.37 -1.99 -23.80
CA GLU A 72 -4.36 -1.55 -25.21
C GLU A 72 -5.01 -0.17 -25.42
N ASP A 73 -6.00 0.21 -24.60
CA ASP A 73 -6.75 1.46 -24.81
C ASP A 73 -6.05 2.73 -24.29
N LYS A 74 -4.89 2.62 -23.65
CA LYS A 74 -4.19 3.78 -23.04
C LYS A 74 -3.37 4.61 -24.02
N ARG A 75 -3.05 4.08 -25.21
CA ARG A 75 -2.12 4.76 -26.13
C ARG A 75 -2.79 5.79 -27.04
N GLU A 76 -4.09 5.68 -27.32
CA GLU A 76 -4.77 6.63 -28.22
C GLU A 76 -5.36 7.86 -27.52
N ILE A 77 -5.66 7.78 -26.22
CA ILE A 77 -6.24 8.91 -25.45
C ILE A 77 -5.20 10.03 -25.19
N SER A 78 -3.90 9.74 -25.40
CA SER A 78 -2.79 10.64 -25.10
C SER A 78 -2.64 11.84 -26.04
N LYS A 79 -3.38 11.94 -27.16
CA LYS A 79 -3.08 12.94 -28.20
C LYS A 79 -4.11 14.05 -28.43
N LYS A 80 -5.22 14.14 -27.68
CA LYS A 80 -6.21 15.22 -27.87
C LYS A 80 -6.89 15.68 -26.57
N PHE A 81 -6.13 16.29 -25.65
CA PHE A 81 -6.73 17.11 -24.59
C PHE A 81 -6.27 18.56 -24.73
N LYS A 82 -6.88 19.28 -25.68
CA LYS A 82 -6.84 20.74 -25.67
C LYS A 82 -7.68 21.21 -24.49
N LEU A 83 -7.06 21.98 -23.61
CA LEU A 83 -7.62 22.44 -22.33
C LEU A 83 -8.74 23.50 -22.49
N GLU A 84 -9.06 23.87 -23.73
CA GLU A 84 -9.95 24.96 -24.11
C GLU A 84 -11.40 24.50 -24.37
N ASP A 85 -11.64 23.21 -24.64
CA ASP A 85 -12.98 22.69 -24.99
C ASP A 85 -13.82 22.19 -23.80
N LEU A 86 -13.36 22.34 -22.56
CA LEU A 86 -14.01 21.78 -21.36
C LEU A 86 -15.19 22.59 -20.81
N LEU A 87 -15.73 23.55 -21.56
CA LEU A 87 -16.90 24.30 -21.12
C LEU A 87 -18.24 23.56 -21.30
N LEU A 88 -18.30 22.45 -22.04
CA LEU A 88 -19.58 21.81 -22.38
C LEU A 88 -19.59 20.28 -22.38
N LYS A 89 -18.77 19.62 -21.55
CA LYS A 89 -18.90 18.16 -21.39
C LYS A 89 -18.72 17.73 -19.95
N GLU A 90 -19.73 17.03 -19.43
CA GLU A 90 -19.71 16.38 -18.12
C GLU A 90 -18.36 15.66 -17.94
N VAL A 91 -17.60 16.13 -16.95
CA VAL A 91 -16.27 15.62 -16.69
C VAL A 91 -16.41 14.37 -15.81
N TYR A 92 -16.54 13.21 -16.44
CA TYR A 92 -16.70 11.92 -15.76
C TYR A 92 -15.41 11.40 -15.09
N GLY A 93 -14.28 12.10 -15.21
CA GLY A 93 -13.01 11.69 -14.61
C GLY A 93 -11.94 12.77 -14.63
N LEU A 94 -11.03 12.71 -13.65
CA LEU A 94 -9.88 13.60 -13.55
C LEU A 94 -8.79 13.23 -14.58
N PRO A 95 -8.01 14.21 -15.09
CA PRO A 95 -6.89 13.92 -15.97
C PRO A 95 -5.84 13.07 -15.25
N ALA A 96 -5.20 12.18 -16.01
CA ALA A 96 -4.13 11.35 -15.50
C ALA A 96 -2.98 12.21 -14.95
N PRO A 97 -2.34 11.80 -13.83
CA PRO A 97 -1.18 12.53 -13.30
C PRO A 97 -0.04 12.53 -14.32
N LEU A 98 0.74 13.60 -14.33
CA LEU A 98 1.94 13.69 -15.16
C LEU A 98 2.87 12.49 -14.88
N PRO A 99 3.44 11.86 -15.93
CA PRO A 99 4.33 10.72 -15.77
C PRO A 99 5.52 11.12 -14.92
N SER A 100 6.00 10.20 -14.09
CA SER A 100 7.21 10.42 -13.32
C SER A 100 8.03 9.18 -13.20
N ASP A 101 9.32 9.35 -13.41
CA ASP A 101 10.34 8.30 -13.36
C ASP A 101 10.42 7.63 -11.98
N ASN A 102 9.95 8.32 -10.93
CA ASN A 102 9.91 7.81 -9.56
C ASN A 102 8.48 7.34 -9.23
N SER A 103 8.12 6.15 -9.71
CA SER A 103 6.83 5.50 -9.41
C SER A 103 6.77 4.90 -7.99
N THR A 104 7.92 4.71 -7.34
CA THR A 104 7.99 4.13 -6.00
C THR A 104 8.06 5.25 -4.96
N VAL A 105 7.04 5.37 -4.12
CA VAL A 105 7.14 6.18 -2.90
C VAL A 105 8.31 5.60 -2.09
N PRO A 106 9.36 6.39 -1.79
CA PRO A 106 10.46 5.89 -0.96
C PRO A 106 9.88 5.42 0.37
N LEU A 107 10.21 4.19 0.76
CA LEU A 107 9.88 3.70 2.09
C LEU A 107 10.50 4.64 3.13
N PRO A 108 9.87 4.85 4.30
CA PRO A 108 10.45 5.69 5.33
C PRO A 108 11.82 5.13 5.73
N THR A 109 12.90 5.81 5.32
CA THR A 109 14.24 5.46 5.78
C THR A 109 14.37 5.97 7.20
N PHE A 110 14.14 5.09 8.19
CA PHE A 110 14.57 5.37 9.55
C PHE A 110 16.10 5.42 9.54
N PRO A 111 16.74 6.45 10.11
CA PRO A 111 18.18 6.41 10.28
C PRO A 111 18.51 5.19 11.15
N LYS A 112 19.22 4.20 10.58
CA LYS A 112 19.94 3.18 11.36
C LYS A 112 21.05 3.91 12.09
N LYS A 113 20.73 4.63 13.15
CA LYS A 113 21.73 4.91 14.18
C LYS A 113 21.77 3.64 15.00
N GLU A 114 22.84 2.88 14.85
CA GLU A 114 23.24 1.91 15.87
C GLU A 114 23.25 2.70 17.19
N PHE A 115 22.39 2.28 18.10
CA PHE A 115 22.28 2.91 19.40
C PHE A 115 23.50 2.48 20.19
N GLU A 116 24.62 3.17 20.00
CA GLU A 116 25.79 3.02 20.83
C GLU A 116 25.42 3.53 22.22
N LEU A 117 25.38 2.62 23.19
CA LEU A 117 25.23 2.98 24.60
C LEU A 117 26.45 3.85 24.97
N PRO A 118 26.26 5.05 25.53
CA PRO A 118 27.37 5.87 25.96
C PRO A 118 28.19 5.09 26.99
N SER A 119 29.47 4.86 26.70
CA SER A 119 30.41 4.34 27.68
C SER A 119 30.49 5.34 28.84
N GLU A 120 30.41 4.87 30.10
CA GLU A 120 30.42 5.72 31.31
C GLU A 120 31.63 6.66 31.41
N ASN A 121 32.64 6.48 30.55
CA ASN A 121 33.87 7.26 30.50
C ASN A 121 33.85 8.48 29.56
N GLU A 122 32.75 8.75 28.85
CA GLU A 122 32.67 9.92 27.96
C GLU A 122 32.41 11.22 28.73
N LYS A 123 33.49 11.93 29.07
CA LYS A 123 33.47 13.26 29.72
C LYS A 123 32.77 14.37 28.91
N ASN A 124 32.25 14.08 27.73
CA ASN A 124 31.67 15.04 26.78
C ASN A 124 30.23 14.68 26.38
N GLN A 125 29.41 14.23 27.33
CA GLN A 125 27.98 14.09 27.06
C GLN A 125 27.37 15.49 26.84
N PRO A 126 26.64 15.72 25.72
CA PRO A 126 25.98 17.00 25.49
C PRO A 126 24.98 17.26 26.61
N THR A 127 24.94 18.50 27.10
CA THR A 127 23.95 18.89 28.11
C THR A 127 22.54 18.67 27.58
N LYS A 128 21.58 18.47 28.49
CA LYS A 128 20.17 18.27 28.15
C LYS A 128 19.64 19.34 27.19
N GLU A 129 20.03 20.59 27.40
CA GLU A 129 19.61 21.73 26.58
C GLU A 129 20.12 21.63 25.13
N VAL A 130 21.39 21.25 24.96
CA VAL A 130 22.01 21.03 23.64
C VAL A 130 21.32 19.87 22.92
N LEU A 131 21.03 18.78 23.63
CA LEU A 131 20.33 17.64 23.06
C LEU A 131 18.90 18.01 22.61
N LEU A 132 18.16 18.76 23.43
CA LEU A 132 16.82 19.24 23.09
C LEU A 132 16.85 20.16 21.87
N ALA A 133 17.80 21.10 21.81
CA ALA A 133 17.96 21.98 20.65
C ALA A 133 18.22 21.17 19.37
N ASN A 134 19.13 20.19 19.43
CA ASN A 134 19.43 19.30 18.30
C ASN A 134 18.23 18.46 17.85
N HIS A 135 17.42 17.99 18.79
CA HIS A 135 16.19 17.26 18.46
C HIS A 135 15.15 18.17 17.81
N ILE A 136 14.96 19.38 18.34
CA ILE A 136 14.02 20.34 17.76
C ILE A 136 14.43 20.68 16.33
N THR A 137 15.70 21.03 16.10
CA THR A 137 16.20 21.35 14.75
C THR A 137 16.01 20.15 13.81
N HIS A 138 16.47 18.96 14.19
CA HIS A 138 16.31 17.76 13.39
C HIS A 138 14.85 17.47 13.01
N TRP A 139 13.94 17.47 13.98
CA TRP A 139 12.53 17.17 13.71
C TRP A 139 11.84 18.27 12.89
N THR A 140 12.26 19.53 13.03
CA THR A 140 11.77 20.61 12.14
C THR A 140 12.23 20.41 10.71
N GLU A 141 13.48 20.00 10.48
CA GLU A 141 14.01 19.69 9.15
C GLU A 141 13.30 18.49 8.53
N VAL A 142 13.09 17.42 9.29
CA VAL A 142 12.33 16.24 8.84
C VAL A 142 10.92 16.64 8.40
N LYS A 143 10.22 17.48 9.19
CA LYS A 143 8.90 18.01 8.83
C LYS A 143 8.96 18.85 7.54
N LYS A 144 9.94 19.76 7.42
CA LYS A 144 10.15 20.59 6.22
C LYS A 144 10.38 19.73 4.98
N LYS A 145 11.27 18.74 5.07
CA LYS A 145 11.59 17.81 3.97
C LYS A 145 10.35 17.01 3.53
N LYS A 146 9.60 16.43 4.48
CA LYS A 146 8.35 15.73 4.18
C LYS A 146 7.33 16.62 3.48
N LYS A 147 7.16 17.87 3.95
CA LYS A 147 6.27 18.85 3.32
C LYS A 147 6.71 19.20 1.89
N ALA A 148 8.01 19.42 1.67
CA ALA A 148 8.55 19.71 0.34
C ALA A 148 8.39 18.53 -0.62
N GLU A 149 8.63 17.29 -0.17
CA GLU A 149 8.41 16.11 -1.00
C GLU A 149 6.92 15.87 -1.30
N ALA A 150 6.03 16.06 -0.32
CA ALA A 150 4.59 15.99 -0.54
C ALA A 150 4.14 17.03 -1.59
N PHE A 151 4.63 18.26 -1.48
CA PHE A 151 4.37 19.31 -2.46
C PHE A 151 4.86 18.92 -3.86
N LYS A 152 6.08 18.39 -3.99
CA LYS A 152 6.61 17.88 -5.27
C LYS A 152 5.74 16.75 -5.85
N ARG A 153 5.27 15.81 -5.02
CA ARG A 153 4.36 14.73 -5.45
C ARG A 153 3.03 15.28 -5.94
N GLU A 154 2.50 16.28 -5.26
CA GLU A 154 1.23 16.92 -5.58
C GLU A 154 1.26 17.73 -6.89
N GLN A 155 2.42 18.28 -7.29
CA GLN A 155 2.54 19.03 -8.55
C GLN A 155 2.13 18.20 -9.78
N ARG A 156 2.25 16.87 -9.73
CA ARG A 156 1.82 15.97 -10.81
C ARG A 156 0.31 16.04 -11.10
N TYR A 157 -0.47 16.47 -10.13
CA TYR A 157 -1.92 16.66 -10.24
C TYR A 157 -2.31 18.11 -10.56
N ALA A 158 -1.37 18.96 -11.00
CA ALA A 158 -1.66 20.35 -11.36
C ALA A 158 -2.81 20.50 -12.39
N PRO A 159 -2.91 19.66 -13.45
CA PRO A 159 -4.05 19.71 -14.38
C PRO A 159 -5.38 19.40 -13.69
N SER A 160 -5.42 18.36 -12.84
CA SER A 160 -6.60 17.95 -12.08
C SER A 160 -7.03 19.04 -11.09
N LYS A 161 -6.07 19.68 -10.38
CA LYS A 161 -6.34 20.80 -9.48
C LYS A 161 -6.89 22.03 -10.22
N LYS A 162 -6.38 22.34 -11.42
CA LYS A 162 -6.90 23.44 -12.25
C LYS A 162 -8.34 23.17 -12.69
N LEU A 163 -8.64 21.94 -13.09
CA LEU A 163 -9.99 21.50 -13.43
C LEU A 163 -10.94 21.62 -12.25
N LEU A 164 -10.58 21.07 -11.09
CA LEU A 164 -11.39 21.14 -9.87
C LEU A 164 -11.67 22.59 -9.44
N ARG A 165 -10.65 23.47 -9.50
CA ARG A 165 -10.86 24.89 -9.24
C ARG A 165 -11.85 25.51 -10.21
N ARG A 166 -11.78 25.19 -11.50
CA ARG A 166 -12.73 25.71 -12.49
C ARG A 166 -14.16 25.24 -12.23
N ILE A 167 -14.35 23.94 -11.92
CA ILE A 167 -15.67 23.39 -11.58
C ILE A 167 -16.22 24.08 -10.32
N PHE A 168 -15.39 24.26 -9.30
CA PHE A 168 -15.80 24.89 -8.05
C PHE A 168 -16.23 26.36 -8.22
N HIS A 169 -15.45 27.16 -8.96
CA HIS A 169 -15.76 28.58 -9.16
C HIS A 169 -16.80 28.83 -10.26
N GLY A 170 -17.00 27.89 -11.18
CA GLY A 170 -18.02 27.99 -12.23
C GLY A 170 -19.40 27.46 -11.81
N ALA A 171 -19.53 26.93 -10.60
CA ALA A 171 -20.78 26.42 -10.03
C ALA A 171 -21.41 27.36 -8.99
N GLN A 172 -20.78 28.51 -8.71
CA GLN A 172 -21.35 29.62 -7.94
C GLN A 172 -21.89 30.68 -8.91
#